data_AF-A0A7R9Q9U9-F1
#
_entry.id   AF-A0A7R9Q9U9-F1
#
_cell.length_a   1.000
_cell.length_b   1.000
_cell.length_c   1.000
_cell.angle_alpha   90.00
_cell.angle_beta   90.00
_cell.angle_gamma   90.00
#
_symmetry.space_group_name_H-M   'P 1'
#
loop_
_entity.id
_entity.type
_entity.pdbx_description
1 polymer ?
#
loop_
_entity_poly.entity_id
_entity_poly.type
_entity_poly.pdbx_seq_one_letter_code
_entity_poly.pdbx_strand_id
1 'polypeptide(L)'
;GYWQFTMDSVSIAGALSGQYCSGGCQAIADTGTSMIVGPTDAIAAINQAIGAFSVGEGYYGVDCRKVRSMPTVMLTIGGHAFPLTAAQYVLQQSSGPFGESQCLSGFSAGGSDPLWTLGDVFIGTYYTEFDFGWDSHQPNIYSSALTRVNVSKHKSIRHHLREHGIMVNHTSTCANTPQTRANGQAVIPIQLTNYMDAEYFGDITLGTPPQSFNILFDTGSSNLWVPSSGCRSTACQTHHRYYSSRSSTYRPNGRSFSIQYGTGSTTGFLSTDTLGIGSSQIRGQTFAETTNEPGTTFVYAEFDGILGMGYPQISVDRVTPVFNNMIAQG
;
A
#
# COMPACT_ATOMS: atom_id res chain seq x y z
N GLY A 1 0.16 2.68 13.88
CA GLY A 1 -1.29 2.87 13.71
C GLY A 1 -1.56 3.05 12.24
N TYR A 2 -2.75 2.69 11.76
CA TYR A 2 -3.16 2.90 10.38
C TYR A 2 -3.87 4.24 10.20
N TRP A 3 -4.01 4.69 8.96
CA TRP A 3 -4.85 5.82 8.57
C TRP A 3 -6.33 5.43 8.61
N GLN A 4 -6.82 5.26 9.85
CA GLN A 4 -8.14 4.72 10.15
C GLN A 4 -9.15 5.83 10.40
N PHE A 5 -10.34 5.70 9.82
CA PHE A 5 -11.45 6.64 9.99
C PHE A 5 -12.80 5.90 10.03
N THR A 6 -13.85 6.62 10.41
CA THR A 6 -15.22 6.07 10.43
C THR A 6 -15.88 6.28 9.07
N MET A 7 -16.38 5.20 8.50
CA MET A 7 -17.24 5.21 7.31
C MET A 7 -18.68 5.00 7.77
N ASP A 8 -19.61 5.82 7.30
CA ASP A 8 -20.98 5.85 7.79
C ASP A 8 -21.83 4.72 7.22
N SER A 9 -21.63 4.39 5.94
CA SER A 9 -22.27 3.24 5.28
C SER A 9 -21.73 2.99 3.88
N VAL A 10 -22.05 1.82 3.32
CA VAL A 10 -21.90 1.49 1.91
C VAL A 10 -23.26 1.13 1.34
N SER A 11 -23.65 1.69 0.20
CA SER A 11 -24.94 1.40 -0.45
C SER A 11 -24.81 1.17 -1.94
N ILE A 12 -25.82 0.56 -2.56
CA ILE A 12 -25.84 0.23 -3.98
C ILE A 12 -27.04 0.92 -4.61
N ALA A 13 -26.79 1.72 -5.65
CA ALA A 13 -27.84 2.49 -6.31
C ALA A 13 -28.94 1.55 -6.87
N GLY A 14 -30.18 1.79 -6.44
CA GLY A 14 -31.35 1.01 -6.88
C GLY A 14 -31.63 -0.26 -6.08
N ALA A 15 -30.83 -0.61 -5.06
CA ALA A 15 -31.11 -1.75 -4.19
C ALA A 15 -32.03 -1.35 -3.02
N LEU A 16 -33.20 -1.99 -2.91
CA LEU A 16 -34.16 -1.79 -1.79
C LEU A 16 -33.63 -2.30 -0.44
N SER A 17 -32.71 -3.26 -0.49
CA SER A 17 -31.95 -3.81 0.63
C SER A 17 -30.48 -3.83 0.21
N GLY A 18 -29.62 -3.08 0.89
CA GLY A 18 -28.22 -2.99 0.45
C GLY A 18 -27.40 -1.89 1.11
N GLN A 19 -27.81 -1.41 2.28
CA GLN A 19 -26.97 -0.53 3.09
C GLN A 19 -26.20 -1.37 4.09
N TYR A 20 -24.91 -1.52 3.83
CA TYR A 20 -23.94 -2.19 4.69
C TYR A 20 -23.28 -1.16 5.58
N CYS A 21 -22.71 -1.59 6.71
CA CYS A 21 -22.07 -0.67 7.65
C CYS A 21 -23.07 0.38 8.20
N SER A 22 -24.37 0.06 8.23
CA SER A 22 -25.43 0.94 8.75
C SER A 22 -25.23 1.20 10.26
N GLY A 23 -24.82 2.42 10.62
CA GLY A 23 -24.46 2.79 12.00
C GLY A 23 -22.96 3.01 12.22
N GLY A 24 -22.16 2.95 11.15
CA GLY A 24 -20.74 3.23 11.17
C GLY A 24 -19.87 1.98 11.27
N CYS A 25 -18.80 1.95 10.50
CA CYS A 25 -17.75 0.95 10.55
C CYS A 25 -16.38 1.62 10.45
N GLN A 26 -15.33 0.85 10.69
CA GLN A 26 -13.97 1.34 10.56
C GLN A 26 -13.46 1.07 9.15
N ALA A 27 -12.76 2.04 8.59
CA ALA A 27 -12.08 1.92 7.31
C ALA A 27 -10.64 2.43 7.44
N ILE A 28 -9.71 1.85 6.70
CA ILE A 28 -8.37 2.38 6.47
C ILE A 28 -8.21 2.78 5.01
N ALA A 29 -7.59 3.93 4.75
CA ALA A 29 -7.11 4.26 3.41
C ALA A 29 -5.72 3.63 3.25
N ASP A 30 -5.57 2.75 2.25
CA ASP A 30 -4.37 1.94 2.09
C ASP A 30 -3.82 1.96 0.66
N THR A 31 -2.77 2.76 0.42
CA THR A 31 -2.02 2.82 -0.84
C THR A 31 -1.28 1.53 -1.16
N GLY A 32 -1.09 0.64 -0.18
CA GLY A 32 -0.53 -0.68 -0.39
C GLY A 32 -1.52 -1.68 -0.99
N THR A 33 -2.82 -1.35 -1.06
CA THR A 33 -3.90 -2.26 -1.49
C THR A 33 -4.58 -1.75 -2.76
N SER A 34 -4.86 -2.62 -3.74
CA SER A 34 -5.55 -2.20 -4.98
C SER A 34 -7.08 -2.21 -4.91
N MET A 35 -7.68 -3.14 -4.18
CA MET A 35 -9.13 -3.31 -4.11
C MET A 35 -9.76 -2.63 -2.88
N ILE A 36 -11.07 -2.46 -2.90
CA ILE A 36 -11.85 -2.23 -1.69
C ILE A 36 -12.05 -3.59 -1.03
N VAL A 37 -11.43 -3.78 0.13
CA VAL A 37 -11.56 -5.02 0.92
C VAL A 37 -12.51 -4.77 2.07
N GLY A 38 -13.43 -5.68 2.32
CA GLY A 38 -14.40 -5.55 3.40
C GLY A 38 -14.81 -6.87 4.03
N PRO A 39 -15.77 -6.83 4.98
CA PRO A 39 -16.38 -8.01 5.57
C PRO A 39 -17.01 -8.91 4.50
N THR A 40 -16.82 -10.22 4.63
CA THR A 40 -17.20 -11.22 3.62
C THR A 40 -18.66 -11.10 3.19
N ASP A 41 -19.59 -10.94 4.14
CA ASP A 41 -21.03 -10.89 3.83
C ASP A 41 -21.41 -9.63 3.05
N ALA A 42 -20.83 -8.48 3.42
CA ALA A 42 -21.06 -7.22 2.72
C ALA A 42 -20.49 -7.28 1.30
N ILE A 43 -19.27 -7.78 1.14
CA ILE A 43 -18.61 -7.93 -0.16
C ILE A 43 -19.34 -8.93 -1.05
N ALA A 44 -19.79 -10.07 -0.50
CA ALA A 44 -20.54 -11.06 -1.25
C ALA A 44 -21.84 -10.46 -1.80
N ALA A 45 -22.54 -9.67 -0.99
CA ALA A 45 -23.78 -9.03 -1.40
C ALA A 45 -23.57 -7.89 -2.42
N ILE A 46 -22.51 -7.08 -2.28
CA ILE A 46 -22.10 -6.10 -3.30
C ILE A 46 -21.80 -6.81 -4.62
N ASN A 47 -20.99 -7.86 -4.59
CA ASN A 47 -20.61 -8.61 -5.78
C ASN A 47 -21.81 -9.28 -6.45
N GLN A 48 -22.75 -9.81 -5.66
CA GLN A 48 -24.01 -10.35 -6.18
C GLN A 48 -24.82 -9.27 -6.92
N ALA A 49 -24.94 -8.06 -6.35
CA ALA A 49 -25.73 -6.97 -6.92
C ALA A 49 -25.15 -6.42 -8.23
N ILE A 50 -23.82 -6.42 -8.40
CA ILE A 50 -23.17 -6.02 -9.65
C ILE A 50 -23.10 -7.16 -10.69
N GLY A 51 -23.63 -8.35 -10.37
CA GLY A 51 -23.62 -9.51 -11.25
C GLY A 51 -22.24 -10.17 -11.40
N ALA A 52 -21.38 -10.03 -10.39
CA ALA A 52 -20.08 -10.68 -10.34
C ALA A 52 -20.20 -12.15 -9.91
N PHE A 53 -19.21 -12.95 -10.27
CA PHE A 53 -19.08 -14.36 -9.90
C PHE A 53 -17.75 -14.62 -9.20
N SER A 54 -17.75 -15.48 -8.18
CA SER A 54 -16.52 -15.81 -7.46
C SER A 54 -15.53 -16.53 -8.38
N VAL A 55 -14.27 -16.12 -8.32
CA VAL A 55 -13.15 -16.78 -9.00
C VAL A 55 -12.17 -17.43 -8.00
N GLY A 56 -12.57 -17.50 -6.73
CA GLY A 56 -11.79 -18.08 -5.62
C GLY A 56 -11.05 -17.05 -4.77
N GLU A 57 -10.66 -17.44 -3.54
CA GLU A 57 -9.78 -16.67 -2.64
C GLU A 57 -10.25 -15.22 -2.35
N GLY A 58 -11.56 -14.99 -2.33
CA GLY A 58 -12.14 -13.66 -2.07
C GLY A 58 -12.25 -12.74 -3.30
N TYR A 59 -11.79 -13.18 -4.46
CA TYR A 59 -11.85 -12.43 -5.72
C TYR A 59 -13.11 -12.75 -6.53
N TYR A 60 -13.55 -11.77 -7.32
CA TYR A 60 -14.73 -11.88 -8.16
C TYR A 60 -14.47 -11.37 -9.59
N GLY A 61 -14.95 -12.11 -10.58
CA GLY A 61 -14.96 -11.74 -11.99
C GLY A 61 -16.29 -11.12 -12.41
N VAL A 62 -16.29 -10.30 -13.46
CA VAL A 62 -17.49 -9.75 -14.08
C VAL A 62 -17.47 -9.91 -15.59
N ASP A 63 -18.65 -9.95 -16.23
CA ASP A 63 -18.75 -9.88 -17.69
C ASP A 63 -18.40 -8.47 -18.17
N CYS A 64 -17.27 -8.31 -18.85
CA CYS A 64 -16.79 -7.03 -19.40
C CYS A 64 -17.84 -6.30 -20.25
N ARG A 65 -18.74 -7.02 -20.93
CA ARG A 65 -19.78 -6.43 -21.77
C ARG A 65 -20.89 -5.75 -20.97
N LYS A 66 -21.06 -6.16 -19.70
CA LYS A 66 -22.12 -5.65 -18.81
C LYS A 66 -21.67 -4.48 -17.94
N VAL A 67 -20.39 -4.12 -17.94
CA VAL A 67 -19.82 -3.07 -17.07
C VAL A 67 -20.62 -1.77 -17.14
N ARG A 68 -21.00 -1.33 -18.34
CA ARG A 68 -21.76 -0.07 -18.54
C ARG A 68 -23.16 -0.08 -17.91
N SER A 69 -23.71 -1.25 -17.61
CA SER A 69 -25.05 -1.42 -17.02
C SER A 69 -25.04 -1.72 -15.52
N MET A 70 -23.86 -1.89 -14.91
CA MET A 70 -23.77 -2.20 -13.49
C MET A 70 -24.10 -0.96 -12.62
N PRO A 71 -24.64 -1.16 -11.40
CA PRO A 71 -25.06 -0.06 -10.54
C PRO A 71 -23.86 0.72 -9.98
N THR A 72 -24.10 1.95 -9.56
CA THR A 72 -23.12 2.72 -8.79
C THR A 72 -23.10 2.22 -7.34
N VAL A 73 -21.92 2.07 -6.77
CA VAL A 73 -21.72 1.77 -5.34
C VAL A 73 -21.35 3.05 -4.63
N MET A 74 -22.05 3.42 -3.56
CA MET A 74 -21.83 4.68 -2.83
C MET A 74 -21.25 4.40 -1.45
N LEU A 75 -20.05 4.92 -1.18
CA LEU A 75 -19.47 4.94 0.16
C LEU A 75 -19.85 6.27 0.82
N THR A 76 -20.33 6.27 2.06
CA THR A 76 -20.67 7.50 2.78
C THR A 76 -19.67 7.71 3.91
N ILE A 77 -18.99 8.86 3.91
CA ILE A 77 -17.94 9.20 4.88
C ILE A 77 -18.19 10.64 5.35
N GLY A 78 -18.34 10.84 6.66
CA GLY A 78 -18.61 12.16 7.23
C GLY A 78 -19.92 12.79 6.73
N GLY A 79 -20.94 11.98 6.44
CA GLY A 79 -22.22 12.41 5.87
C GLY A 79 -22.19 12.73 4.37
N HIS A 80 -21.03 12.60 3.71
CA HIS A 80 -20.86 12.86 2.29
C HIS A 80 -20.78 11.56 1.49
N ALA A 81 -21.48 11.51 0.36
CA ALA A 81 -21.50 10.34 -0.50
C ALA A 81 -20.40 10.40 -1.58
N PHE A 82 -19.67 9.29 -1.73
CA PHE A 82 -18.59 9.06 -2.68
C PHE A 82 -19.03 7.96 -3.67
N PRO A 83 -19.71 8.32 -4.78
CA PRO A 83 -20.18 7.35 -5.77
C PRO A 83 -19.04 6.74 -6.61
N LEU A 84 -18.96 5.41 -6.67
CA LEU A 84 -18.08 4.66 -7.56
C LEU A 84 -18.91 4.07 -8.70
N THR A 85 -18.65 4.55 -9.91
CA THR A 85 -19.23 3.98 -11.12
C THR A 85 -18.56 2.67 -11.49
N ALA A 86 -19.24 1.85 -12.30
CA ALA A 86 -18.70 0.57 -12.76
C ALA A 86 -17.36 0.70 -13.51
N ALA A 87 -17.15 1.79 -14.23
CA ALA A 87 -15.87 2.04 -14.90
C ALA A 87 -14.71 2.30 -13.92
N GLN A 88 -15.01 2.73 -12.69
CA GLN A 88 -14.02 3.03 -11.66
C GLN A 88 -13.72 1.82 -10.78
N TYR A 89 -14.73 1.01 -10.43
CA TYR A 89 -14.51 -0.16 -9.57
C TYR A 89 -14.25 -1.46 -10.34
N VAL A 90 -14.41 -1.51 -11.67
CA VAL A 90 -14.05 -2.72 -12.46
C VAL A 90 -12.62 -2.61 -12.96
N LEU A 91 -11.78 -3.53 -12.49
CA LEU A 91 -10.39 -3.64 -12.92
C LEU A 91 -10.34 -4.43 -14.24
N GLN A 92 -10.07 -3.74 -15.34
CA GLN A 92 -9.86 -4.38 -16.64
C GLN A 92 -8.42 -4.87 -16.76
N GLN A 93 -8.25 -6.17 -16.90
CA GLN A 93 -6.97 -6.82 -17.13
C GLN A 93 -6.92 -7.35 -18.56
N SER A 94 -6.06 -6.78 -19.38
CA SER A 94 -5.68 -7.38 -20.66
C SER A 94 -5.00 -8.71 -20.40
N SER A 95 -5.58 -9.81 -20.90
CA SER A 95 -5.09 -11.15 -20.61
C SER A 95 -4.49 -11.80 -21.85
N GLY A 96 -3.17 -12.04 -21.75
CA GLY A 96 -2.47 -13.10 -22.46
C GLY A 96 -2.23 -12.89 -23.97
N PRO A 97 -1.43 -13.78 -24.59
CA PRO A 97 -1.03 -13.70 -26.00
C PRO A 97 -2.19 -13.78 -27.02
N PHE A 98 -3.43 -13.94 -26.55
CA PHE A 98 -4.64 -14.06 -27.37
C PHE A 98 -5.65 -12.90 -27.17
N GLY A 99 -5.37 -11.92 -26.30
CA GLY A 99 -6.11 -10.65 -26.27
C GLY A 99 -7.50 -10.68 -25.63
N GLU A 100 -7.85 -11.68 -24.84
CA GLU A 100 -9.12 -11.66 -24.09
C GLU A 100 -9.04 -10.67 -22.91
N SER A 101 -10.03 -9.79 -22.78
CA SER A 101 -10.14 -8.88 -21.63
C SER A 101 -10.80 -9.62 -20.47
N GLN A 102 -10.10 -9.73 -19.34
CA GLN A 102 -10.69 -10.19 -18.08
C GLN A 102 -11.08 -8.96 -17.27
N CYS A 103 -12.30 -8.94 -16.75
CA CYS A 103 -12.76 -7.88 -15.87
C CYS A 103 -12.94 -8.45 -14.47
N LEU A 104 -12.25 -7.84 -13.51
CA LEU A 104 -12.38 -8.18 -12.09
C LEU A 104 -13.18 -7.11 -11.37
N SER A 105 -13.97 -7.55 -10.40
CA SER A 105 -14.56 -6.67 -9.42
C SER A 105 -13.46 -6.09 -8.53
N GLY A 106 -13.51 -4.78 -8.29
CA GLY A 106 -12.66 -4.09 -7.34
C GLY A 106 -13.05 -4.31 -5.88
N PHE A 107 -14.03 -5.18 -5.60
CA PHE A 107 -14.48 -5.52 -4.25
C PHE A 107 -14.04 -6.94 -3.89
N SER A 108 -13.21 -7.08 -2.85
CA SER A 108 -12.65 -8.37 -2.41
C SER A 108 -12.97 -8.68 -0.95
N ALA A 109 -13.16 -9.96 -0.65
CA ALA A 109 -13.38 -10.43 0.71
C ALA A 109 -12.02 -10.72 1.38
N GLY A 110 -11.87 -10.39 2.66
CA GLY A 110 -10.61 -10.66 3.38
C GLY A 110 -10.27 -9.70 4.53
N GLY A 111 -11.12 -8.72 4.81
CA GLY A 111 -10.94 -7.85 5.98
C GLY A 111 -11.10 -8.62 7.29
N SER A 112 -10.44 -8.15 8.35
CA SER A 112 -10.79 -8.53 9.73
C SER A 112 -12.09 -7.81 10.09
N ASP A 113 -13.19 -8.53 10.28
CA ASP A 113 -14.50 -7.94 10.61
C ASP A 113 -14.41 -7.06 11.87
N PRO A 114 -14.86 -5.78 11.89
CA PRO A 114 -15.57 -4.99 10.86
C PRO A 114 -14.72 -3.92 10.14
N LEU A 115 -13.45 -4.19 9.84
CA LEU A 115 -12.53 -3.26 9.17
C LEU A 115 -12.61 -3.37 7.65
N TRP A 116 -12.79 -2.21 6.99
CA TRP A 116 -12.66 -2.03 5.56
C TRP A 116 -11.28 -1.49 5.19
N THR A 117 -10.78 -1.86 4.02
CA THR A 117 -9.56 -1.29 3.43
C THR A 117 -9.94 -0.64 2.09
N LEU A 118 -9.76 0.67 1.99
CA LEU A 118 -10.00 1.45 0.78
C LEU A 118 -8.68 1.60 0.02
N GLY A 119 -8.49 0.74 -0.97
CA GLY A 119 -7.34 0.73 -1.86
C GLY A 119 -7.48 1.62 -3.09
N ASP A 120 -6.67 1.36 -4.12
CA ASP A 120 -6.57 2.11 -5.39
C ASP A 120 -7.92 2.39 -6.07
N VAL A 121 -8.86 1.45 -6.02
CA VAL A 121 -10.21 1.64 -6.55
C VAL A 121 -10.87 2.91 -5.97
N PHE A 122 -10.65 3.19 -4.68
CA PHE A 122 -11.18 4.37 -4.01
C PHE A 122 -10.21 5.56 -4.09
N ILE A 123 -8.97 5.39 -3.62
CA ILE A 123 -7.98 6.48 -3.52
C ILE A 123 -7.49 6.98 -4.89
N GLY A 124 -7.59 6.15 -5.94
CA GLY A 124 -7.32 6.56 -7.32
C GLY A 124 -8.49 7.28 -7.97
N THR A 125 -9.70 7.16 -7.41
CA THR A 125 -10.89 7.87 -7.88
C THR A 125 -11.06 9.23 -7.20
N TYR A 126 -10.72 9.30 -5.92
CA TYR A 126 -10.94 10.49 -5.08
C TYR A 126 -9.63 11.05 -4.55
N TYR A 127 -9.50 12.38 -4.63
CA TYR A 127 -8.38 13.08 -4.00
C TYR A 127 -8.33 12.75 -2.51
N THR A 128 -7.19 12.24 -2.06
CA THR A 128 -6.96 11.79 -0.69
C THR A 128 -5.74 12.53 -0.14
N GLU A 129 -5.93 13.24 0.97
CA GLU A 129 -4.87 13.94 1.70
C GLU A 129 -4.65 13.26 3.05
N PHE A 130 -3.39 12.94 3.35
CA PHE A 130 -2.99 12.33 4.61
C PHE A 130 -2.34 13.39 5.51
N ASP A 131 -3.15 13.96 6.40
CA ASP A 131 -2.71 14.96 7.37
C ASP A 131 -2.42 14.30 8.73
N PHE A 132 -1.15 14.32 9.14
CA PHE A 132 -0.73 13.72 10.41
C PHE A 132 -1.24 14.47 11.65
N GLY A 133 -1.85 15.65 11.46
CA GLY A 133 -2.47 16.43 12.51
C GLY A 133 -1.44 16.97 13.49
N TRP A 134 -1.16 18.27 13.42
CA TRP A 134 -0.37 18.94 14.44
C TRP A 134 -1.29 19.43 15.56
N ASP A 135 -0.96 19.12 16.83
CA ASP A 135 -1.75 19.58 17.96
C ASP A 135 -1.72 21.11 18.03
N SER A 136 -2.89 21.72 17.93
CA SER A 136 -3.18 23.17 17.92
C SER A 136 -2.67 23.98 19.12
N HIS A 137 -1.91 23.38 20.04
CA HIS A 137 -1.38 24.02 21.25
C HIS A 137 0.00 24.67 21.08
N GLN A 138 0.56 24.70 19.88
CA GLN A 138 1.79 25.45 19.58
C GLN A 138 1.50 26.53 18.51
N PRO A 139 1.41 27.82 18.85
CA PRO A 139 0.83 28.80 17.91
C PRO A 139 1.78 29.31 16.80
N ASN A 140 2.99 28.77 16.58
CA ASN A 140 4.02 29.51 15.82
C ASN A 140 4.89 28.70 14.85
N ILE A 141 4.32 27.86 13.99
CA ILE A 141 5.02 27.47 12.75
C ILE A 141 4.06 27.54 11.56
N TYR A 142 3.88 28.75 11.02
CA TYR A 142 3.39 28.92 9.66
C TYR A 142 4.54 28.66 8.69
N SER A 143 4.84 27.39 8.40
CA SER A 143 5.48 27.08 7.13
C SER A 143 4.38 27.01 6.08
N SER A 144 4.26 28.07 5.29
CA SER A 144 3.35 28.15 4.14
C SER A 144 3.83 27.31 2.94
N ALA A 145 4.90 26.52 3.10
CA ALA A 145 5.48 25.71 2.04
C ALA A 145 5.00 24.26 2.17
N LEU A 146 3.98 23.91 1.39
CA LEU A 146 3.53 22.54 1.26
C LEU A 146 4.58 21.73 0.49
N THR A 147 5.28 20.81 1.16
CA THR A 147 6.18 19.86 0.49
C THR A 147 5.34 18.91 -0.34
N ARG A 148 5.35 19.12 -1.66
CA ARG A 148 4.71 18.21 -2.62
C ARG A 148 5.72 17.18 -3.09
N VAL A 149 5.36 15.92 -2.96
CA VAL A 149 6.08 14.80 -3.58
C VAL A 149 5.28 14.38 -4.79
N ASN A 150 5.88 14.54 -5.97
CA ASN A 150 5.25 14.07 -7.20
C ASN A 150 5.38 12.55 -7.25
N VAL A 151 4.26 11.87 -7.44
CA VAL A 151 4.22 10.44 -7.74
C VAL A 151 3.83 10.26 -9.21
N SER A 152 4.50 9.34 -9.89
CA SER A 152 4.20 8.96 -11.27
C SER A 152 3.45 7.64 -11.30
N LYS A 153 2.61 7.46 -12.32
CA LYS A 153 1.93 6.18 -12.58
C LYS A 153 2.83 5.29 -13.44
N HIS A 154 2.97 4.05 -13.03
CA HIS A 154 3.81 3.02 -13.64
C HIS A 154 3.03 1.75 -13.93
N LYS A 155 3.67 0.81 -14.63
CA LYS A 155 3.10 -0.53 -14.82
C LYS A 155 3.21 -1.30 -13.50
N SER A 156 2.11 -1.92 -13.09
CA SER A 156 2.09 -2.78 -11.91
C SER A 156 2.97 -4.02 -12.08
N ILE A 157 3.42 -4.60 -10.95
CA ILE A 157 4.19 -5.86 -10.91
C ILE A 157 3.42 -6.98 -11.62
N ARG A 158 2.10 -7.04 -11.42
CA ARG A 158 1.21 -8.00 -12.07
C ARG A 158 1.24 -7.87 -13.58
N HIS A 159 1.28 -6.66 -14.11
CA HIS A 159 1.37 -6.41 -15.54
C HIS A 159 2.70 -6.95 -16.09
N HIS A 160 3.81 -6.64 -15.43
CA HIS A 160 5.15 -7.12 -15.81
C HIS A 160 5.27 -8.64 -15.79
N LEU A 161 4.79 -9.28 -14.72
CA LEU A 161 4.80 -10.75 -14.61
C LEU A 161 4.03 -11.40 -15.76
N ARG A 162 2.86 -10.84 -16.13
CA ARG A 162 2.06 -11.34 -17.26
C ARG A 162 2.72 -11.11 -18.61
N GLU A 163 3.37 -9.97 -18.85
CA GLU A 163 4.15 -9.72 -20.07
C GLU A 163 5.28 -10.76 -20.25
N HIS A 164 5.81 -11.27 -19.14
CA HIS A 164 6.83 -12.33 -19.12
C HIS A 164 6.23 -13.75 -19.05
N GLY A 165 4.91 -13.90 -19.25
CA GLY A 165 4.23 -15.19 -19.25
C GLY A 165 4.12 -15.87 -17.88
N ILE A 166 4.41 -15.15 -16.79
CA ILE A 166 4.30 -15.65 -15.42
C ILE A 166 2.88 -15.40 -14.94
N MET A 167 2.08 -16.46 -14.86
CA MET A 167 0.75 -16.38 -14.28
C MET A 167 0.84 -16.29 -12.76
N VAL A 168 0.34 -15.17 -12.23
CA VAL A 168 0.13 -14.99 -10.80
C VAL A 168 -1.15 -15.72 -10.43
N ASN A 169 -1.03 -16.97 -9.97
CA ASN A 169 -2.19 -17.66 -9.41
C ASN A 169 -2.55 -17.02 -8.08
N HIS A 170 -3.82 -16.64 -7.94
CA HIS A 170 -4.42 -16.08 -6.72
C HIS A 170 -4.40 -17.05 -5.51
N THR A 171 -3.85 -18.26 -5.67
CA THR A 171 -3.76 -19.32 -4.65
C THR A 171 -2.77 -19.04 -3.51
N SER A 172 -2.17 -17.84 -3.46
CA SER A 172 -1.20 -17.47 -2.41
C SER A 172 -1.91 -16.76 -1.26
N THR A 173 -2.65 -17.53 -0.47
CA THR A 173 -2.97 -17.31 0.95
C THR A 173 -3.27 -15.87 1.38
N CYS A 174 -4.52 -15.44 1.24
CA CYS A 174 -5.12 -14.42 2.12
C CYS A 174 -5.49 -15.01 3.50
N ALA A 175 -4.71 -15.97 3.99
CA ALA A 175 -4.83 -16.44 5.36
C ALA A 175 -4.20 -15.39 6.26
N ASN A 176 -5.01 -14.44 6.72
CA ASN A 176 -4.71 -13.63 7.89
C ASN A 176 -4.68 -14.53 9.14
N THR A 177 -3.69 -15.42 9.25
CA THR A 177 -3.35 -15.99 10.54
C THR A 177 -2.59 -14.91 11.31
N PRO A 178 -3.11 -14.43 12.46
CA PRO A 178 -2.36 -13.53 13.31
C PRO A 178 -1.06 -14.22 13.71
N GLN A 179 0.08 -13.74 13.22
CA GLN A 179 1.36 -14.21 13.72
C GLN A 179 1.66 -13.43 15.00
N THR A 180 1.51 -14.11 16.14
CA THR A 180 1.97 -13.59 17.42
C THR A 180 3.50 -13.70 17.48
N ARG A 181 4.21 -12.59 17.72
CA ARG A 181 5.60 -12.68 18.21
C ARG A 181 5.60 -13.46 19.53
N ALA A 182 6.74 -14.05 19.90
CA ALA A 182 6.94 -14.74 21.19
C ALA A 182 6.57 -13.90 22.44
N ASN A 183 6.35 -12.58 22.27
CA ASN A 183 5.93 -11.64 23.30
C ASN A 183 4.44 -11.27 23.27
N GLY A 184 3.58 -11.99 22.52
CA GLY A 184 2.12 -11.80 22.57
C GLY A 184 1.57 -10.56 21.83
N GLN A 185 2.39 -9.83 21.06
CA GLN A 185 1.90 -8.78 20.15
C GLN A 185 1.45 -9.40 18.83
N ALA A 186 0.20 -9.10 18.43
CA ALA A 186 -0.32 -9.42 17.10
C ALA A 186 0.44 -8.60 16.05
N VAL A 187 1.12 -9.29 15.13
CA VAL A 187 1.66 -8.70 13.91
C VAL A 187 0.69 -9.07 12.80
N ILE A 188 0.06 -8.07 12.17
CA ILE A 188 -0.66 -8.28 10.91
C ILE A 188 0.42 -8.33 9.83
N PRO A 189 0.66 -9.50 9.19
CA PRO A 189 1.66 -9.59 8.13
C PRO A 189 1.18 -8.74 6.95
N ILE A 190 2.02 -7.84 6.46
CA ILE A 190 1.73 -7.12 5.21
C ILE A 190 1.85 -8.13 4.07
N GLN A 191 0.79 -8.36 3.30
CA GLN A 191 0.85 -9.35 2.23
C GLN A 191 1.55 -8.75 1.01
N LEU A 192 2.58 -9.44 0.48
CA LEU A 192 3.26 -9.01 -0.76
C LEU A 192 2.33 -8.95 -1.97
N THR A 193 1.23 -9.72 -1.94
CA THR A 193 0.18 -9.68 -2.97
C THR A 193 -0.50 -8.33 -3.04
N ASN A 194 -0.50 -7.55 -1.96
CA ASN A 194 -1.11 -6.22 -1.93
C ASN A 194 -0.39 -5.27 -2.91
N TYR A 195 0.93 -5.38 -3.03
CA TYR A 195 1.74 -4.54 -3.92
C TYR A 195 1.74 -4.96 -5.39
N MET A 196 1.07 -6.06 -5.74
CA MET A 196 1.08 -6.58 -7.11
C MET A 196 0.52 -5.59 -8.12
N ASP A 197 -0.36 -4.70 -7.65
CA ASP A 197 -1.02 -3.67 -8.43
C ASP A 197 -0.57 -2.26 -8.02
N ALA A 198 0.50 -2.15 -7.22
CA ALA A 198 1.07 -0.86 -6.85
C ALA A 198 1.61 -0.16 -8.11
N GLU A 199 1.02 0.98 -8.44
CA GLU A 199 1.29 1.71 -9.67
C GLU A 199 1.84 3.11 -9.43
N TYR A 200 1.91 3.58 -8.18
CA TYR A 200 2.36 4.94 -7.85
C TYR A 200 3.58 4.92 -6.94
N PHE A 201 4.67 5.51 -7.41
CA PHE A 201 5.87 5.73 -6.61
C PHE A 201 6.48 7.08 -6.95
N GLY A 202 7.38 7.55 -6.09
CA GLY A 202 8.09 8.81 -6.28
C GLY A 202 9.47 8.79 -5.68
N ASP A 203 10.21 9.87 -5.93
CA ASP A 203 11.63 9.89 -5.66
C ASP A 203 11.95 10.31 -4.22
N ILE A 204 12.87 9.58 -3.59
CA ILE A 204 13.60 10.05 -2.41
C ILE A 204 15.09 10.04 -2.70
N THR A 205 15.86 10.67 -1.82
CA THR A 205 17.31 10.53 -1.81
C THR A 205 17.84 10.16 -0.43
N LEU A 206 18.91 9.37 -0.37
CA LEU A 206 19.60 9.02 0.86
C LEU A 206 21.08 9.39 0.78
N GLY A 207 21.58 10.03 1.83
CA GLY A 207 22.99 10.33 2.02
C GLY A 207 23.50 11.62 1.38
N THR A 208 24.79 11.88 1.60
CA THR A 208 25.49 13.07 1.09
C THR A 208 26.83 12.68 0.45
N PRO A 209 26.99 12.77 -0.88
CA PRO A 209 26.01 13.26 -1.85
C PRO A 209 24.75 12.38 -1.96
N PRO A 210 23.61 12.95 -2.39
CA PRO A 210 22.34 12.24 -2.50
C PRO A 210 22.41 11.04 -3.45
N GLN A 211 21.88 9.90 -3.02
CA GLN A 211 21.64 8.70 -3.85
C GLN A 211 20.13 8.54 -4.05
N SER A 212 19.66 8.53 -5.30
CA SER A 212 18.22 8.50 -5.62
C SER A 212 17.62 7.10 -5.59
N PHE A 213 16.35 7.01 -5.16
CA PHE A 213 15.56 5.79 -5.13
C PHE A 213 14.11 6.08 -5.52
N ASN A 214 13.53 5.20 -6.32
CA ASN A 214 12.10 5.14 -6.61
C ASN A 214 11.40 4.41 -5.47
N ILE A 215 10.46 5.05 -4.80
CA ILE A 215 9.87 4.53 -3.56
C ILE A 215 8.37 4.43 -3.64
N LEU A 216 7.86 3.26 -3.27
CA LEU A 216 6.45 3.07 -3.00
C LEU A 216 6.08 3.70 -1.66
N PHE A 217 5.13 4.64 -1.69
CA PHE A 217 4.58 5.27 -0.49
C PHE A 217 3.43 4.43 0.06
N ASP A 218 3.64 3.82 1.22
CA ASP A 218 2.74 2.82 1.78
C ASP A 218 2.13 3.25 3.11
N THR A 219 0.84 3.58 3.12
CA THR A 219 0.08 3.91 4.34
C THR A 219 -0.17 2.71 5.25
N GLY A 220 0.02 1.48 4.76
CA GLY A 220 -0.14 0.23 5.48
C GLY A 220 1.07 -0.20 6.31
N SER A 221 2.20 0.53 6.23
CA SER A 221 3.42 0.24 6.99
C SER A 221 4.09 1.50 7.53
N SER A 222 5.13 1.36 8.35
CA SER A 222 5.80 2.50 9.01
C SER A 222 7.32 2.58 8.83
N ASN A 223 7.94 1.57 8.22
CA ASN A 223 9.38 1.51 8.05
C ASN A 223 9.77 2.00 6.65
N LEU A 224 10.91 2.68 6.55
CA LEU A 224 11.61 2.92 5.29
C LEU A 224 12.65 1.82 5.09
N TRP A 225 12.71 1.23 3.90
CA TRP A 225 13.78 0.32 3.52
C TRP A 225 14.17 0.46 2.05
N VAL A 226 15.45 0.23 1.78
CA VAL A 226 16.03 0.23 0.42
C VAL A 226 17.08 -0.88 0.25
N PRO A 227 17.37 -1.32 -0.99
CA PRO A 227 18.40 -2.31 -1.28
C PRO A 227 19.78 -1.86 -0.83
N SER A 228 20.49 -2.70 -0.06
CA SER A 228 21.89 -2.43 0.28
C SER A 228 22.80 -2.71 -0.92
N SER A 229 23.89 -1.94 -1.03
CA SER A 229 25.01 -2.29 -1.93
C SER A 229 25.59 -3.69 -1.67
N GLY A 230 25.45 -4.21 -0.44
CA GLY A 230 25.83 -5.57 -0.07
C GLY A 230 24.83 -6.66 -0.48
N CYS A 231 23.63 -6.30 -0.95
CA CYS A 231 22.60 -7.27 -1.33
C CYS A 231 22.96 -8.01 -2.63
N ARG A 232 22.78 -9.34 -2.60
CA ARG A 232 23.09 -10.23 -3.73
C ARG A 232 21.86 -10.86 -4.38
N SER A 233 20.67 -10.68 -3.83
CA SER A 233 19.42 -11.16 -4.45
C SER A 233 19.25 -10.53 -5.83
N THR A 234 18.63 -11.26 -6.77
CA THR A 234 18.38 -10.76 -8.13
C THR A 234 17.60 -9.45 -8.12
N ALA A 235 16.60 -9.32 -7.25
CA ALA A 235 15.82 -8.09 -7.07
C ALA A 235 16.71 -6.88 -6.76
N CYS A 236 17.61 -6.99 -5.78
CA CYS A 236 18.54 -5.91 -5.47
C CYS A 236 19.51 -5.56 -6.61
N GLN A 237 19.87 -6.52 -7.46
CA GLN A 237 20.82 -6.28 -8.56
C GLN A 237 20.20 -5.50 -9.72
N THR A 238 18.87 -5.58 -9.89
CA THR A 238 18.13 -4.85 -10.92
C THR A 238 17.64 -3.48 -10.44
N HIS A 239 17.81 -3.16 -9.16
CA HIS A 239 17.36 -1.92 -8.52
C HIS A 239 18.53 -1.02 -8.09
N HIS A 240 18.22 0.24 -7.81
CA HIS A 240 19.16 1.14 -7.16
C HIS A 240 19.51 0.62 -5.77
N ARG A 241 20.79 0.75 -5.42
CA ARG A 241 21.31 0.26 -4.15
C ARG A 241 21.96 1.40 -3.38
N TYR A 242 21.79 1.36 -2.07
CA TYR A 242 22.40 2.30 -1.15
C TYR A 242 23.84 1.90 -0.82
N TYR A 243 24.76 2.82 -1.11
CA TYR A 243 26.17 2.70 -0.82
C TYR A 243 26.52 3.59 0.38
N SER A 244 26.49 3.02 1.59
CA SER A 244 26.87 3.72 2.83
C SER A 244 28.27 4.34 2.76
N SER A 245 29.21 3.65 2.11
CA SER A 245 30.59 4.13 1.90
C SER A 245 30.70 5.40 1.04
N ARG A 246 29.65 5.76 0.31
CA ARG A 246 29.60 6.96 -0.53
C ARG A 246 28.90 8.14 0.15
N SER A 247 28.38 7.96 1.37
CA SER A 247 27.71 9.03 2.10
C SER A 247 28.53 9.53 3.28
N SER A 248 28.79 10.84 3.28
CA SER A 248 29.47 11.54 4.37
C SER A 248 28.58 11.78 5.60
N THR A 249 27.25 11.67 5.45
CA THR A 249 26.29 11.83 6.55
C THR A 249 25.82 10.50 7.14
N TYR A 250 26.28 9.38 6.58
CA TYR A 250 25.98 8.04 7.07
C TYR A 250 26.45 7.83 8.50
N ARG A 251 25.59 7.20 9.30
CA ARG A 251 25.90 6.71 10.65
C ARG A 251 25.53 5.23 10.74
N PRO A 252 26.49 4.36 11.10
CA PRO A 252 26.21 2.94 11.27
C PRO A 252 25.27 2.70 12.46
N ASN A 253 24.32 1.78 12.28
CA ASN A 253 23.49 1.24 13.36
C ASN A 253 23.70 -0.27 13.48
N GLY A 254 23.55 -1.01 12.38
CA GLY A 254 23.97 -2.41 12.25
C GLY A 254 23.07 -3.44 12.96
N ARG A 255 22.08 -2.99 13.73
CA ARG A 255 21.07 -3.89 14.30
C ARG A 255 20.33 -4.64 13.19
N SER A 256 20.22 -5.95 13.31
CA SER A 256 19.47 -6.78 12.38
C SER A 256 18.01 -6.34 12.29
N PHE A 257 17.46 -6.40 11.09
CA PHE A 257 16.10 -5.99 10.79
C PHE A 257 15.45 -7.01 9.85
N SER A 258 14.17 -7.29 10.09
CA SER A 258 13.39 -8.22 9.27
C SER A 258 11.94 -7.75 9.20
N ILE A 259 11.42 -7.61 7.98
CA ILE A 259 10.00 -7.38 7.72
C ILE A 259 9.42 -8.69 7.21
N GLN A 260 8.44 -9.20 7.94
CA GLN A 260 7.66 -10.35 7.53
C GLN A 260 6.56 -9.86 6.57
N TYR A 261 6.65 -10.27 5.32
CA TYR A 261 5.52 -10.21 4.42
C TYR A 261 4.86 -11.59 4.32
N GLY A 262 3.58 -11.63 3.92
CA GLY A 262 2.83 -12.88 3.98
C GLY A 262 3.36 -14.03 3.11
N THR A 263 4.10 -13.76 2.02
CA THR A 263 4.72 -14.80 1.17
C THR A 263 6.25 -14.87 1.30
N GLY A 264 6.87 -14.12 2.22
CA GLY A 264 8.33 -14.11 2.42
C GLY A 264 8.80 -13.01 3.38
N SER A 265 10.05 -13.05 3.84
CA SER A 265 10.61 -11.98 4.68
C SER A 265 11.76 -11.27 3.99
N THR A 266 11.70 -9.94 3.98
CA THR A 266 12.83 -9.11 3.57
C THR A 266 13.70 -8.88 4.80
N THR A 267 14.99 -9.19 4.70
CA THR A 267 15.93 -9.16 5.82
C THR A 267 17.11 -8.24 5.52
N GLY A 268 17.69 -7.68 6.57
CA GLY A 268 18.77 -6.70 6.45
C GLY A 268 19.23 -6.18 7.80
N PHE A 269 19.69 -4.94 7.81
CA PHE A 269 20.13 -4.24 9.01
C PHE A 269 19.76 -2.76 8.97
N LEU A 270 19.69 -2.13 10.14
CA LEU A 270 19.39 -0.70 10.24
C LEU A 270 20.63 0.15 9.93
N SER A 271 20.37 1.28 9.28
CA SER A 271 21.32 2.35 8.98
C SER A 271 20.68 3.70 9.22
N THR A 272 21.48 4.75 9.41
CA THR A 272 20.96 6.11 9.62
C THR A 272 21.66 7.08 8.69
N ASP A 273 20.90 7.92 8.01
CA ASP A 273 21.44 8.95 7.13
C ASP A 273 20.46 10.14 6.97
N THR A 274 20.83 11.10 6.13
CA THR A 274 19.96 12.20 5.69
C THR A 274 19.07 11.70 4.56
N LEU A 275 17.76 11.91 4.72
CA LEU A 275 16.73 11.59 3.74
C LEU A 275 16.24 12.89 3.08
N GLY A 276 16.34 12.98 1.77
CA GLY A 276 15.67 14.02 0.99
C GLY A 276 14.36 13.50 0.40
N ILE A 277 13.28 14.27 0.56
CA ILE A 277 11.96 13.96 0.00
C ILE A 277 11.23 15.26 -0.39
N GLY A 278 10.90 15.42 -1.67
CA GLY A 278 10.42 16.70 -2.19
C GLY A 278 11.42 17.84 -1.88
N SER A 279 10.94 18.93 -1.28
CA SER A 279 11.76 20.03 -0.77
C SER A 279 12.34 19.82 0.62
N SER A 280 11.97 18.74 1.32
CA SER A 280 12.35 18.49 2.71
C SER A 280 13.66 17.69 2.81
N GLN A 281 14.47 18.02 3.81
CA GLN A 281 15.73 17.34 4.15
C GLN A 281 15.68 16.91 5.62
N ILE A 282 15.56 15.61 5.84
CA ILE A 282 15.32 15.00 7.15
C ILE A 282 16.62 14.37 7.61
N ARG A 283 17.24 14.96 8.63
CA ARG A 283 18.52 14.50 9.16
C ARG A 283 18.30 13.33 10.12
N GLY A 284 19.22 12.37 10.11
CA GLY A 284 19.20 11.27 11.07
C GLY A 284 18.00 10.33 10.93
N GLN A 285 17.48 10.16 9.71
CA GLN A 285 16.46 9.16 9.45
C GLN A 285 17.08 7.77 9.51
N THR A 286 16.56 6.93 10.41
CA THR A 286 16.91 5.50 10.45
C THR A 286 16.05 4.73 9.45
N PHE A 287 16.68 3.89 8.63
CA PHE A 287 16.02 3.03 7.64
C PHE A 287 16.69 1.67 7.60
N ALA A 288 16.07 0.69 6.94
CA ALA A 288 16.67 -0.62 6.75
C ALA A 288 17.37 -0.73 5.40
N GLU A 289 18.62 -1.20 5.43
CA GLU A 289 19.36 -1.70 4.28
C GLU A 289 19.05 -3.19 4.11
N THR A 290 18.35 -3.56 3.05
CA THR A 290 17.98 -4.94 2.79
C THR A 290 19.17 -5.70 2.18
N THR A 291 19.44 -6.90 2.67
CA THR A 291 20.50 -7.78 2.18
C THR A 291 19.97 -9.02 1.47
N ASN A 292 18.69 -9.33 1.70
CA ASN A 292 17.98 -10.38 0.99
C ASN A 292 16.51 -9.98 0.78
N GLU A 293 16.13 -9.93 -0.50
CA GLU A 293 14.77 -9.71 -0.98
C GLU A 293 14.31 -10.97 -1.74
N PRO A 294 13.58 -11.88 -1.08
CA PRO A 294 13.14 -13.11 -1.71
C PRO A 294 11.90 -12.89 -2.58
N GLY A 295 11.75 -13.75 -3.58
CA GLY A 295 10.57 -13.81 -4.44
C GLY A 295 10.74 -13.10 -5.78
N THR A 296 9.88 -13.46 -6.73
CA THR A 296 9.85 -12.84 -8.07
C THR A 296 9.18 -11.47 -8.06
N THR A 297 8.30 -11.18 -7.08
CA THR A 297 7.58 -9.91 -6.96
C THR A 297 8.52 -8.70 -7.03
N PHE A 298 9.57 -8.68 -6.20
CA PHE A 298 10.54 -7.57 -6.19
C PHE A 298 11.49 -7.57 -7.40
N VAL A 299 11.60 -8.66 -8.15
CA VAL A 299 12.38 -8.67 -9.41
C VAL A 299 11.66 -7.90 -10.52
N TYR A 300 10.32 -7.93 -10.51
CA TYR A 300 9.47 -7.26 -11.49
C TYR A 300 8.84 -5.97 -10.95
N ALA A 301 9.22 -5.54 -9.75
CA ALA A 301 8.90 -4.20 -9.27
C ALA A 301 9.68 -3.16 -10.08
N GLU A 302 9.09 -1.99 -10.27
CA GLU A 302 9.78 -0.82 -10.83
C GLU A 302 10.26 0.16 -9.74
N PHE A 303 9.86 -0.07 -8.49
CA PHE A 303 10.30 0.70 -7.33
C PHE A 303 11.43 -0.04 -6.60
N ASP A 304 12.37 0.72 -6.06
CA ASP A 304 13.54 0.18 -5.36
C ASP A 304 13.21 -0.25 -3.93
N GLY A 305 12.29 0.44 -3.25
CA GLY A 305 11.94 0.17 -1.86
C GLY A 305 10.60 0.75 -1.45
N ILE A 306 10.29 0.66 -0.15
CA ILE A 306 9.02 1.12 0.42
C ILE A 306 9.31 2.13 1.54
N LEU A 307 8.52 3.20 1.56
CA LEU A 307 8.44 4.16 2.65
C LEU A 307 7.06 4.07 3.30
N GLY A 308 7.05 3.51 4.51
CA GLY A 308 5.87 3.45 5.34
C GLY A 308 5.43 4.83 5.85
N MET A 309 4.16 5.17 5.61
CA MET A 309 3.50 6.42 6.02
C MET A 309 2.56 6.23 7.23
N GLY A 310 2.48 5.02 7.78
CA GLY A 310 1.70 4.71 8.98
C GLY A 310 2.37 5.21 10.26
N TYR A 311 1.62 5.18 11.36
CA TYR A 311 2.04 5.71 12.66
C TYR A 311 3.01 4.79 13.42
N PRO A 312 3.88 5.32 14.30
CA PRO A 312 4.98 4.58 14.95
C PRO A 312 4.62 3.25 15.63
N GLN A 313 3.37 3.06 16.06
CA GLN A 313 2.94 1.85 16.78
C GLN A 313 3.03 0.57 15.94
N ILE A 314 3.05 0.68 14.60
CA ILE A 314 3.23 -0.49 13.70
C ILE A 314 4.66 -0.55 13.11
N SER A 315 5.55 0.34 13.55
CA SER A 315 6.95 0.31 13.12
C SER A 315 7.67 -0.89 13.72
N VAL A 316 8.22 -1.73 12.84
CA VAL A 316 9.10 -2.83 13.23
C VAL A 316 10.29 -2.24 13.99
N ASP A 317 10.60 -2.87 15.12
CA ASP A 317 11.68 -2.49 16.02
C ASP A 317 11.60 -1.06 16.59
N ARG A 318 10.40 -0.44 16.52
CA ARG A 318 10.12 0.92 17.00
C ARG A 318 11.02 1.98 16.37
N VAL A 319 11.43 1.76 15.12
CA VAL A 319 12.16 2.77 14.34
C VAL A 319 11.26 3.98 14.12
N THR A 320 11.76 5.19 14.35
CA THR A 320 10.99 6.42 14.12
C THR A 320 10.63 6.54 12.63
N PRO A 321 9.32 6.58 12.27
CA PRO A 321 8.89 6.77 10.89
C PRO A 321 9.31 8.12 10.31
N VAL A 322 9.33 8.20 8.99
CA VAL A 322 9.75 9.39 8.24
C VAL A 322 8.93 10.63 8.61
N PHE A 323 7.61 10.53 8.60
CA PHE A 323 6.70 11.64 8.94
C PHE A 323 6.94 12.18 10.35
N ASN A 324 7.25 11.32 11.32
CA ASN A 324 7.55 11.76 12.68
C ASN A 324 8.85 12.56 12.75
N ASN A 325 9.88 12.15 12.02
CA ASN A 325 11.13 12.91 11.95
C ASN A 325 10.97 14.22 11.16
N MET A 326 10.12 14.25 10.12
CA MET A 326 9.75 15.50 9.43
C MET A 326 9.12 16.48 10.40
N ILE A 327 8.05 16.08 11.09
CA ILE A 327 7.33 16.93 12.05
C ILE A 327 8.26 17.43 13.16
N ALA A 328 9.17 16.58 13.65
CA ALA A 328 10.12 16.96 14.69
C ALA A 328 11.20 17.95 14.21
N GLN A 329 11.44 18.05 12.90
CA GLN A 329 12.51 18.88 12.32
C GLN A 329 11.99 20.15 11.62
N GLY A 330 10.66 20.28 11.46
CA GLY A 330 10.01 21.42 10.79
C GLY A 330 10.03 21.31 9.27
#